data_AF-A0AAV4JIT0-F1
#
_entry.id   AF-A0AAV4JIT0-F1
#
_cell.length_a   1.000
_cell.length_b   1.000
_cell.length_c   1.000
_cell.angle_alpha   90.00
_cell.angle_beta   90.00
_cell.angle_gamma   90.00
#
_symmetry.space_group_name_H-M   'P 1'
#
loop_
_entity.id
_entity.type
_entity.pdbx_description
1 polymer ?
#
loop_
_entity_poly.entity_id
_entity_poly.type
_entity_poly.pdbx_seq_one_letter_code
_entity_poly.pdbx_strand_id
1 'polypeptide(L)'
;MLSIRRQVKLSLTILEARWRLFGHILRQAINTSPNIAMTKYFQTEGSRQTGRPKTTIVTTLRRDFKSHNSDHWPTRIHSIKDLDHLRDMAQNSSSDWKHLTTAIYRSAQVETSVDVAADGH
;
A
#
# COMPACT_ATOMS: atom_id res chain seq x y z
N MET A 1 -37.68 0.59 6.98
CA MET A 1 -36.61 1.31 6.24
C MET A 1 -35.44 0.35 6.07
N LEU A 2 -35.35 -0.34 4.93
CA LEU A 2 -34.30 -1.34 4.70
C LEU A 2 -32.97 -0.63 4.44
N SER A 3 -32.05 -0.71 5.40
CA SER A 3 -30.68 -0.25 5.23
C SER A 3 -29.99 -1.17 4.22
N ILE A 4 -29.85 -0.70 2.97
CA ILE A 4 -29.07 -1.39 1.93
C ILE A 4 -27.63 -1.50 2.45
N ARG A 5 -27.22 -2.69 2.90
CA ARG A 5 -25.81 -2.96 3.20
C ARG A 5 -25.05 -2.88 1.89
N ARG A 6 -24.18 -1.87 1.77
CA ARG A 6 -23.25 -1.76 0.66
C ARG A 6 -22.32 -2.98 0.70
N GLN A 7 -22.49 -3.90 -0.23
CA GLN A 7 -21.65 -5.10 -0.31
C GLN A 7 -20.30 -4.70 -0.90
N VAL A 8 -19.29 -4.54 -0.03
CA VAL A 8 -17.91 -4.23 -0.45
C VAL A 8 -17.21 -5.55 -0.78
N LYS A 9 -16.51 -5.61 -1.92
CA LYS A 9 -15.71 -6.78 -2.30
C LYS A 9 -14.59 -7.01 -1.28
N LEU A 10 -14.37 -8.27 -0.90
CA LEU A 10 -13.38 -8.66 0.10
C LEU A 10 -11.95 -8.15 -0.23
N SER A 11 -11.58 -8.11 -1.51
CA SER A 11 -10.30 -7.58 -1.96
C SER A 11 -10.07 -6.12 -1.55
N LEU A 12 -11.10 -5.27 -1.61
CA LEU A 12 -11.04 -3.87 -1.20
C LEU A 12 -10.89 -3.74 0.32
N THR A 13 -11.61 -4.57 1.08
CA THR A 13 -11.47 -4.63 2.55
C THR A 13 -10.06 -5.04 2.96
N ILE A 14 -9.48 -6.04 2.30
CA ILE A 14 -8.11 -6.49 2.55
C ILE A 14 -7.10 -5.40 2.21
N LEU A 15 -7.29 -4.69 1.10
CA LEU A 15 -6.44 -3.56 0.70
C LEU A 15 -6.47 -2.47 1.76
N GLU A 16 -7.66 -2.03 2.20
CA GLU A 16 -7.78 -0.97 3.21
C GLU A 16 -7.09 -1.37 4.53
N ALA A 17 -7.35 -2.60 5.01
CA ALA A 17 -6.75 -3.11 6.23
C ALA A 17 -5.21 -3.16 6.15
N ARG A 18 -4.66 -3.55 5.00
CA ARG A 18 -3.22 -3.61 4.74
C ARG A 18 -2.57 -2.23 4.84
N TRP A 19 -3.17 -1.22 4.20
CA TRP A 19 -2.67 0.15 4.25
C TRP A 19 -2.79 0.79 5.63
N ARG A 20 -3.86 0.48 6.38
CA ARG A 20 -3.99 0.90 7.78
C ARG A 20 -2.91 0.28 8.67
N LEU A 21 -2.66 -1.02 8.53
CA LEU A 21 -1.60 -1.70 9.27
C LEU A 21 -0.22 -1.14 8.91
N PHE A 22 0.04 -0.92 7.63
CA PHE A 22 1.32 -0.37 7.17
C PHE A 22 1.56 1.03 7.74
N GLY A 23 0.56 1.92 7.68
CA GLY A 23 0.65 3.24 8.29
C GLY A 23 0.86 3.19 9.81
N HIS A 24 0.22 2.23 10.50
CA HIS A 24 0.46 2.01 11.92
C HIS A 24 1.92 1.63 12.19
N ILE A 25 2.49 0.69 11.43
CA ILE A 25 3.91 0.28 11.55
C ILE A 25 4.84 1.48 11.34
N LEU A 26 4.58 2.32 10.33
CA LEU A 26 5.41 3.49 10.04
C LEU A 26 5.39 4.52 11.18
N ARG A 27 4.29 4.65 11.92
CA ARG A 27 4.19 5.55 13.07
C ARG A 27 4.87 5.02 14.33
N GLN A 28 5.22 3.74 14.38
CA GLN A 28 5.98 3.19 15.50
C GLN A 28 7.45 3.61 15.44
N ALA A 29 8.16 3.44 16.56
CA ALA A 29 9.59 3.69 16.62
C ALA A 29 10.36 2.86 15.59
N ILE A 30 11.47 3.41 15.08
CA ILE A 30 12.25 2.80 13.99
C ILE A 30 12.91 1.47 14.40
N ASN A 31 13.14 1.26 15.70
CA ASN A 31 13.75 0.07 16.27
C ASN A 31 12.75 -1.07 16.51
N THR A 32 11.48 -0.93 16.11
CA THR A 32 10.54 -2.06 16.17
C THR A 32 10.89 -3.11 15.12
N SER A 33 10.65 -4.38 15.44
CA SER A 33 10.96 -5.50 14.55
C SER A 33 10.41 -5.33 13.12
N PRO A 34 9.17 -4.82 12.90
CA PRO A 34 8.66 -4.56 11.55
C PRO A 34 9.45 -3.49 10.78
N ASN A 35 9.80 -2.37 11.43
CA ASN A 35 10.58 -1.29 10.80
C ASN A 35 12.01 -1.75 10.47
N ILE A 36 12.65 -2.51 11.37
CA ILE A 36 13.96 -3.11 11.13
C ILE A 36 13.89 -4.07 9.93
N ALA A 37 12.87 -4.93 9.87
CA ALA A 37 12.71 -5.89 8.77
C ALA A 37 12.51 -5.19 7.42
N MET A 38 11.72 -4.12 7.35
CA MET A 38 11.54 -3.32 6.14
C MET A 38 12.82 -2.59 5.73
N THR A 39 13.55 -2.04 6.68
CA THR A 39 14.85 -1.39 6.40
C THR A 39 15.83 -2.40 5.81
N LYS A 40 15.95 -3.58 6.43
CA LYS A 40 16.78 -4.68 5.92
C LYS A 40 16.34 -5.17 4.53
N TYR A 41 15.04 -5.20 4.26
CA TYR A 41 14.51 -5.57 2.94
C TYR A 41 15.12 -4.67 1.85
N PHE A 42 15.05 -3.34 2.01
CA PHE A 42 15.59 -2.41 1.00
C PHE A 42 17.13 -2.33 0.99
N GLN A 43 17.80 -2.62 2.11
CA GLN A 43 19.27 -2.74 2.13
C GLN A 43 19.79 -3.97 1.37
N THR A 44 18.97 -5.02 1.25
CA THR A 44 19.35 -6.30 0.63
C THR A 44 18.76 -6.51 -0.77
N GLU A 45 17.84 -5.63 -1.21
CA GLU A 45 17.38 -5.58 -2.61
C GLU A 45 18.56 -5.23 -3.52
N GLY A 46 19.11 -6.24 -4.20
CA GLY A 46 20.34 -6.15 -4.99
C GLY A 46 21.26 -7.35 -4.77
N SER A 47 21.14 -8.02 -3.64
CA SER A 47 21.71 -9.36 -3.48
C SER A 47 20.89 -10.35 -4.32
N ARG A 48 21.58 -11.21 -5.09
CA ARG A 48 20.95 -12.19 -5.98
C ARG A 48 20.22 -13.23 -5.12
N GLN A 49 18.96 -12.97 -4.81
CA GLN A 49 18.10 -13.90 -4.08
C GLN A 49 17.82 -15.09 -5.01
N THR A 50 18.50 -16.21 -4.77
CA THR A 50 18.25 -17.45 -5.50
C THR A 50 16.95 -18.08 -5.00
N GLY A 51 16.07 -18.49 -5.91
CA GLY A 51 14.81 -19.16 -5.60
C GLY A 51 13.54 -18.34 -5.89
N ARG A 52 12.39 -18.85 -5.43
CA ARG A 52 11.07 -18.23 -5.67
C ARG A 52 10.99 -16.86 -4.98
N PRO A 53 10.61 -15.79 -5.70
CA PRO A 53 10.37 -14.49 -5.06
C PRO A 53 9.35 -14.63 -3.93
N LYS A 54 9.73 -14.22 -2.72
CA LYS A 54 8.82 -14.22 -1.57
C LYS A 54 7.80 -13.11 -1.76
N THR A 55 6.52 -13.42 -1.55
CA THR A 55 5.50 -12.37 -1.42
C THR A 55 5.69 -11.71 -0.07
N THR A 56 6.20 -10.49 -0.07
CA THR A 56 6.41 -9.67 1.13
C THR A 56 5.36 -8.58 1.18
N ILE A 57 5.24 -7.93 2.34
CA ILE A 57 4.39 -6.75 2.47
C ILE A 57 4.80 -5.67 1.45
N VAL A 58 6.11 -5.48 1.21
CA VAL A 58 6.62 -4.50 0.25
C VAL A 58 6.23 -4.84 -1.19
N THR A 59 6.38 -6.09 -1.63
CA THR A 59 5.98 -6.47 -3.01
C THR A 59 4.48 -6.37 -3.22
N THR A 60 3.70 -6.53 -2.15
CA THR A 60 2.26 -6.37 -2.17
C THR A 60 1.82 -4.91 -2.19
N LEU A 61 2.45 -4.06 -1.36
CA LEU A 61 2.23 -2.61 -1.39
C LEU A 61 2.64 -1.99 -2.73
N ARG A 62 3.71 -2.49 -3.36
CA ARG A 62 4.11 -2.10 -4.73
C ARG A 62 3.05 -2.41 -5.78
N ARG A 63 2.30 -3.51 -5.64
CA ARG A 63 1.18 -3.83 -6.53
C ARG A 63 -0.03 -2.94 -6.28
N ASP A 64 -0.29 -2.61 -5.01
CA ASP A 64 -1.39 -1.71 -4.65
C ASP A 64 -1.12 -0.29 -5.17
N PHE A 65 0.15 0.12 -5.22
CA PHE A 65 0.59 1.31 -5.94
C PHE A 65 0.32 1.15 -7.43
N LYS A 66 -0.71 1.83 -7.91
CA LYS A 66 -0.88 2.08 -9.33
C LYS A 66 -0.12 3.35 -9.68
N SER A 67 0.45 3.40 -10.89
CA SER A 67 1.13 4.58 -11.40
C SER A 67 0.15 5.76 -11.40
N HIS A 68 0.20 6.56 -10.34
CA HIS A 68 -0.38 7.89 -10.27
C HIS A 68 0.78 8.86 -10.41
N ASN A 69 0.68 9.77 -11.37
CA ASN A 69 1.62 10.87 -11.47
C ASN A 69 1.15 11.94 -10.46
N SER A 70 1.77 11.93 -9.29
CA SER A 70 1.54 12.95 -8.26
C SER A 70 2.90 13.42 -7.76
N ASP A 71 3.12 14.73 -7.77
CA ASP A 71 4.35 15.34 -7.26
C ASP A 71 4.45 15.25 -5.73
N HIS A 72 3.35 14.91 -5.05
CA HIS A 72 3.22 15.00 -3.60
C HIS A 72 3.58 13.74 -2.83
N TRP A 73 3.70 12.57 -3.47
CA TRP A 73 4.08 11.32 -2.78
C TRP A 73 4.84 10.37 -3.70
N PRO A 74 5.63 9.42 -3.15
CA PRO A 74 6.36 8.47 -3.96
C PRO A 74 5.39 7.70 -4.86
N THR A 75 5.68 7.66 -6.15
CA THR A 75 4.88 6.89 -7.10
C THR A 75 5.04 5.38 -6.87
N ARG A 76 6.12 4.95 -6.18
CA ARG A 76 6.46 3.57 -5.85
C ARG A 76 7.35 3.49 -4.59
N ILE A 77 7.42 2.32 -3.96
CA ILE A 77 8.32 2.04 -2.82
C ILE A 77 9.54 1.24 -3.30
N HIS A 78 10.58 1.88 -3.82
CA HIS A 78 11.76 1.17 -4.36
C HIS A 78 13.01 1.26 -3.50
N SER A 79 13.05 2.24 -2.60
CA SER A 79 14.24 2.53 -1.82
C SER A 79 13.90 2.81 -0.36
N ILE A 80 14.94 2.83 0.47
CA ILE A 80 14.85 3.30 1.86
C ILE A 80 14.36 4.76 1.89
N LYS A 81 14.76 5.60 0.92
CA LYS A 81 14.32 7.00 0.85
C LYS A 81 12.81 7.11 0.63
N ASP A 82 12.24 6.25 -0.22
CA ASP A 82 10.79 6.21 -0.43
C ASP A 82 10.07 5.77 0.85
N LEU A 83 10.65 4.81 1.57
CA LEU A 83 10.14 4.34 2.84
C LEU A 83 10.17 5.44 3.92
N ASP A 84 11.25 6.22 3.98
CA ASP A 84 11.40 7.33 4.93
C ASP A 84 10.44 8.47 4.60
N HIS A 85 10.22 8.78 3.32
CA HIS A 85 9.20 9.74 2.91
C HIS A 85 7.79 9.28 3.32
N LEU A 86 7.45 8.01 3.09
CA LEU A 86 6.17 7.46 3.55
C LEU A 86 6.04 7.49 5.07
N ARG A 87 7.14 7.29 5.80
CA ARG A 87 7.16 7.40 7.26
C ARG A 87 6.88 8.84 7.71
N ASP A 88 7.55 9.81 7.11
CA ASP A 88 7.34 11.24 7.38
C ASP A 88 5.88 11.63 7.11
N MET A 89 5.33 11.24 5.96
CA MET A 89 3.91 11.43 5.65
C MET A 89 3.00 10.77 6.69
N ALA A 90 3.27 9.52 7.07
CA ALA A 90 2.44 8.79 8.02
C ALA A 90 2.42 9.42 9.42
N GLN A 91 3.55 10.02 9.84
CA GLN A 91 3.74 10.60 11.18
C GLN A 91 3.32 12.07 11.24
N ASN A 92 3.79 12.89 10.30
CA ASN A 92 3.69 14.35 10.37
C ASN A 92 2.54 14.90 9.53
N SER A 93 2.19 14.25 8.41
CA SER A 93 1.10 14.70 7.53
C SER A 93 -0.02 13.68 7.44
N SER A 94 -0.79 13.55 8.52
CA SER A 94 -1.90 12.59 8.58
C SER A 94 -2.96 12.81 7.49
N SER A 95 -3.08 14.03 6.96
CA SER A 95 -3.91 14.36 5.80
C SER A 95 -3.36 13.75 4.52
N ASP A 96 -2.06 13.87 4.26
CA ASP A 96 -1.44 13.33 3.04
C ASP A 96 -1.44 11.81 3.05
N TRP A 97 -1.23 11.20 4.22
CA TRP A 97 -1.41 9.76 4.39
C TRP A 97 -2.84 9.31 4.07
N LYS A 98 -3.85 10.04 4.56
CA LYS A 98 -5.26 9.75 4.24
C LYS A 98 -5.56 9.94 2.75
N HIS A 99 -5.02 10.99 2.12
CA HIS A 99 -5.17 11.22 0.69
C HIS A 99 -4.56 10.10 -0.14
N LEU A 100 -3.32 9.69 0.18
CA LEU A 100 -2.65 8.57 -0.47
C LEU A 100 -3.47 7.28 -0.38
N THR A 101 -3.83 6.86 0.84
CA THR A 101 -4.59 5.62 1.03
C THR A 101 -5.97 5.66 0.37
N THR A 102 -6.63 6.82 0.35
CA THR A 102 -7.91 7.02 -0.35
C THR A 102 -7.75 6.93 -1.86
N ALA A 103 -6.67 7.51 -2.42
CA ALA A 103 -6.38 7.42 -3.85
C ALA A 103 -6.17 5.97 -4.29
N ILE A 104 -5.37 5.22 -3.54
CA ILE A 104 -5.11 3.79 -3.79
C ILE A 104 -6.42 2.98 -3.76
N TYR A 105 -7.24 3.19 -2.72
CA TYR A 105 -8.54 2.53 -2.59
C TYR A 105 -9.47 2.85 -3.77
N ARG A 106 -9.59 4.13 -4.16
CA ARG A 106 -10.43 4.56 -5.28
C ARG A 106 -9.98 3.93 -6.59
N SER A 107 -8.67 3.89 -6.85
CA SER A 107 -8.16 3.25 -8.07
C SER A 107 -8.39 1.74 -8.09
N ALA A 108 -8.32 1.07 -6.94
CA ALA A 108 -8.72 -0.34 -6.83
C ALA A 108 -10.22 -0.54 -7.07
N GLN A 109 -11.06 0.36 -6.57
CA GLN A 109 -12.52 0.29 -6.76
C GLN A 109 -12.92 0.44 -8.24
N VAL A 110 -12.26 1.33 -8.99
CA VAL A 110 -12.54 1.54 -10.43
C VAL A 110 -12.26 0.28 -11.24
N GLU A 111 -11.06 -0.31 -11.16
CA GLU A 111 -10.73 -1.56 -11.88
C GLU A 111 -11.71 -2.68 -11.57
N THR A 112 -12.02 -2.83 -10.29
CA THR A 112 -12.95 -3.83 -9.81
C THR A 112 -14.38 -3.66 -10.37
N SER A 113 -14.73 -2.46 -10.83
CA SER A 113 -16.02 -2.15 -11.47
C SER A 113 -15.98 -2.37 -12.99
N VAL A 114 -14.80 -2.20 -13.62
CA VAL A 114 -14.57 -2.49 -15.05
C VAL A 114 -14.59 -3.99 -15.32
N ASP A 115 -14.01 -4.80 -14.43
CA ASP A 115 -14.00 -6.26 -14.58
C ASP A 115 -15.42 -6.87 -14.56
N VAL A 116 -16.34 -6.31 -13.76
CA VAL A 116 -17.74 -6.78 -13.70
C VAL A 116 -18.50 -6.47 -15.00
N ALA A 117 -18.09 -5.43 -15.73
CA ALA A 117 -18.70 -5.08 -17.01
C ALA A 117 -18.17 -5.94 -18.18
N ALA A 118 -16.98 -6.54 -18.04
CA ALA A 118 -16.33 -7.34 -19.07
C ALA A 118 -16.78 -8.82 -19.08
N ASP A 119 -17.20 -9.36 -17.93
CA ASP A 119 -17.67 -10.76 -17.80
C ASP A 119 -19.17 -10.96 -18.16
N GLY A 120 -19.80 -9.94 -18.75
CA GLY A 120 -21.23 -9.90 -19.08
C GLY A 120 -21.57 -10.16 -20.55
N HIS A 121 -20.79 -10.97 -21.27
CA HIS A 121 -21.07 -11.41 -22.65
C HIS A 121 -20.99 -12.93 -22.79
#